data_AF-A0ABD3WXU7-F1
#
_entry.id   AF-A0ABD3WXU7-F1
#
_cell.length_a   1.000
_cell.length_b   1.000
_cell.length_c   1.000
_cell.angle_alpha   90.00
_cell.angle_beta   90.00
_cell.angle_gamma   90.00
#
_symmetry.space_group_name_H-M   'P 1'
#
loop_
_entity.id
_entity.type
_entity.pdbx_description
1 polymer ?
#
loop_
_entity_poly.entity_id
_entity_poly.type
_entity_poly.pdbx_seq_one_letter_code
_entity_poly.pdbx_strand_id
1 'polypeptide(L)'
;MADAASEAVCNPHIGCYAHTLNLAAQKGLRINHVSRLLGRIRRIVSFFSQHLPKHKLIQDVCTRWNSAADMIERFLEYATLTSKEIRSVNKYVSTLSETDISNAELVLACFKPLRRVTTVLCTEETPSISIILPLQNQLSTLMAPSDHDLTSVRYMKATIVNDLSTRIMISSI
;
A
#
# COMPACT_ATOMS: atom_id res chain seq x y z
N MET A 1 -23.24 -39.25 32.04
CA MET A 1 -23.99 -38.10 31.53
C MET A 1 -23.05 -36.92 31.58
N ALA A 2 -22.58 -36.49 30.41
CA ALA A 2 -21.52 -35.51 30.25
C ALA A 2 -22.15 -34.14 30.04
N ASP A 3 -21.97 -33.22 30.98
CA ASP A 3 -22.13 -31.79 30.74
C ASP A 3 -20.73 -31.19 30.59
N ALA A 4 -20.28 -31.12 29.33
CA ALA A 4 -19.11 -30.36 28.94
C ALA A 4 -19.56 -28.94 28.61
N ALA A 5 -19.39 -28.03 29.57
CA ALA A 5 -19.35 -26.60 29.30
C ALA A 5 -18.14 -26.31 28.40
N SER A 6 -18.36 -26.34 27.07
CA SER A 6 -17.42 -25.77 26.11
C SER A 6 -17.60 -24.26 26.13
N GLU A 7 -16.95 -23.61 27.10
CA GLU A 7 -16.76 -22.17 27.12
C GLU A 7 -16.01 -21.79 25.83
N ALA A 8 -16.74 -21.23 24.86
CA ALA A 8 -16.12 -20.64 23.69
C ALA A 8 -15.34 -19.42 24.16
N VAL A 9 -14.02 -19.57 24.28
CA VAL A 9 -13.09 -18.46 24.48
C VAL A 9 -13.14 -17.59 23.23
N CYS A 10 -14.09 -16.65 23.21
CA CYS A 10 -14.16 -15.58 22.24
C CYS A 10 -13.07 -14.59 22.63
N ASN A 11 -11.91 -14.69 21.99
CA ASN A 11 -10.79 -13.79 22.25
C ASN A 11 -11.01 -12.52 21.40
N PRO A 12 -11.64 -11.45 21.93
CA PRO A 12 -12.09 -10.32 21.15
C PRO A 12 -10.92 -9.33 21.07
N HIS A 13 -9.80 -9.77 20.51
CA HIS A 13 -8.72 -8.85 20.21
C HIS A 13 -9.17 -8.07 18.98
N ILE A 14 -9.91 -6.98 19.18
CA ILE A 14 -10.13 -5.96 18.16
C ILE A 14 -8.74 -5.47 17.77
N GLY A 15 -8.20 -6.07 16.70
CA GLY A 15 -6.89 -5.72 16.18
C GLY A 15 -6.90 -4.23 15.83
N CYS A 16 -5.82 -3.53 16.16
CA CYS A 16 -5.66 -2.14 15.77
C CYS A 16 -5.99 -1.99 14.27
N TYR A 17 -6.98 -1.17 13.91
CA TYR A 17 -7.42 -1.07 12.52
C TYR A 17 -6.29 -0.57 11.61
N ALA A 18 -5.37 0.26 12.12
CA ALA A 18 -4.15 0.62 11.39
C ALA A 18 -3.22 -0.57 11.12
N HIS A 19 -3.12 -1.52 12.06
CA HIS A 19 -2.39 -2.78 11.83
C HIS A 19 -3.09 -3.64 10.77
N THR A 20 -4.40 -3.79 10.87
CA THR A 20 -5.23 -4.48 9.87
C THR A 20 -5.08 -3.87 8.47
N LEU A 21 -5.12 -2.54 8.37
CA LEU A 21 -4.90 -1.81 7.12
C LEU A 21 -3.49 -2.04 6.57
N ASN A 22 -2.47 -2.06 7.43
CA ASN A 22 -1.11 -2.39 7.00
C ASN A 22 -1.02 -3.82 6.45
N LEU A 23 -1.62 -4.81 7.12
CA LEU A 23 -1.62 -6.19 6.64
C LEU A 23 -2.31 -6.33 5.28
N ALA A 24 -3.49 -5.70 5.11
CA ALA A 24 -4.23 -5.73 3.86
C ALA A 24 -3.45 -5.06 2.72
N ALA A 25 -2.90 -3.87 2.96
CA ALA A 25 -2.07 -3.17 1.98
C ALA A 25 -0.82 -3.98 1.59
N GLN A 26 -0.18 -4.63 2.57
CA GLN A 26 0.97 -5.51 2.35
C GLN A 26 0.62 -6.72 1.48
N LYS A 27 -0.58 -7.30 1.62
CA LYS A 27 -1.06 -8.35 0.69
C LYS A 27 -1.16 -7.82 -0.73
N GLY A 28 -1.66 -6.60 -0.92
CA GLY A 28 -1.68 -5.93 -2.23
C GLY A 28 -0.28 -5.76 -2.83
N LEU A 29 0.69 -5.29 -2.03
CA LEU A 29 2.09 -5.10 -2.46
C LEU A 29 2.78 -6.41 -2.89
N ARG A 30 2.35 -7.55 -2.33
CA ARG A 30 2.92 -8.88 -2.61
C ARG A 30 2.41 -9.50 -3.91
N ILE A 31 1.40 -8.91 -4.56
CA ILE A 31 0.95 -9.37 -5.88
C ILE A 31 2.13 -9.36 -6.85
N ASN A 32 2.36 -10.47 -7.57
CA ASN A 32 3.56 -10.71 -8.37
C ASN A 32 3.97 -9.53 -9.26
N HIS A 33 3.01 -8.96 -10.00
CA HIS A 33 3.28 -7.81 -10.89
C HIS A 33 3.71 -6.56 -10.11
N VAL A 34 3.02 -6.26 -8.99
CA VAL A 34 3.32 -5.11 -8.12
C VAL A 34 4.68 -5.30 -7.43
N SER A 35 4.92 -6.47 -6.86
CA SER A 35 6.18 -6.82 -6.19
C SER A 35 7.39 -6.73 -7.14
N ARG A 36 7.26 -7.20 -8.39
CA ARG A 36 8.32 -7.08 -9.41
C ARG A 36 8.59 -5.64 -9.79
N LEU A 37 7.54 -4.82 -9.95
CA LEU A 37 7.70 -3.38 -10.21
C LEU A 37 8.43 -2.69 -9.06
N LEU A 38 7.99 -2.92 -7.82
CA LEU A 38 8.66 -2.38 -6.62
C LEU A 38 10.12 -2.84 -6.53
N GLY A 39 10.42 -4.09 -6.85
CA GLY A 39 11.80 -4.60 -6.86
C GLY A 39 12.71 -3.86 -7.83
N ARG A 40 12.19 -3.51 -9.01
CA ARG A 40 12.94 -2.69 -9.98
C ARG A 40 13.11 -1.26 -9.50
N ILE A 41 12.07 -0.63 -8.94
CA ILE A 41 12.16 0.72 -8.34
C ILE A 41 13.21 0.72 -7.21
N ARG A 42 13.18 -0.25 -6.29
CA ARG A 42 14.19 -0.38 -5.21
C ARG A 42 15.62 -0.44 -5.73
N ARG A 43 15.85 -1.18 -6.82
CA ARG A 43 17.18 -1.27 -7.45
C ARG A 43 17.68 0.11 -7.91
N ILE A 44 16.79 0.91 -8.51
CA ILE A 44 17.09 2.29 -8.90
C ILE A 44 17.41 3.12 -7.66
N VAL A 45 16.49 3.16 -6.69
CA VAL A 45 16.65 3.93 -5.44
C VAL A 45 17.96 3.59 -4.72
N SER A 46 18.34 2.30 -4.68
CA SER A 46 19.60 1.83 -4.10
C SER A 46 20.81 2.36 -4.86
N PHE A 47 20.77 2.32 -6.19
CA PHE A 47 21.85 2.85 -7.02
C PHE A 47 22.09 4.34 -6.75
N PHE A 48 21.02 5.14 -6.70
CA PHE A 48 21.09 6.57 -6.39
C PHE A 48 21.64 6.85 -5.00
N SER A 49 21.17 6.09 -4.01
CA SER A 49 21.64 6.25 -2.62
C SER A 49 23.15 6.00 -2.49
N GLN A 50 23.71 5.10 -3.30
CA GLN A 50 25.13 4.75 -3.27
C GLN A 50 26.00 5.69 -4.11
N HIS A 51 25.58 6.02 -5.33
CA HIS A 51 26.43 6.68 -6.32
C HIS A 51 26.12 8.18 -6.48
N LEU A 52 24.94 8.63 -6.01
CA LEU A 52 24.43 9.99 -6.22
C LEU A 52 23.77 10.53 -4.96
N PRO A 53 24.52 10.67 -3.86
CA PRO A 53 23.98 11.06 -2.55
C PRO A 53 23.29 12.43 -2.54
N LYS A 54 23.61 13.32 -3.50
CA LYS A 54 22.93 14.60 -3.69
C LYS A 54 21.51 14.46 -4.27
N HIS A 55 21.19 13.33 -4.91
CA HIS A 55 19.88 12.98 -5.47
C HIS A 55 19.26 11.83 -4.69
N LYS A 56 19.26 11.93 -3.36
CA LYS A 56 18.81 10.84 -2.49
C LYS A 56 17.31 10.56 -2.72
N LEU A 57 17.05 9.39 -3.27
CA LEU A 57 15.71 8.80 -3.32
C LEU A 57 15.39 8.11 -1.99
N ILE A 58 14.10 7.89 -1.73
CA ILE A 58 13.62 7.28 -0.48
C ILE A 58 13.56 5.77 -0.65
N GLN A 59 14.21 5.01 0.25
CA GLN A 59 14.03 3.56 0.34
C GLN A 59 12.79 3.21 1.14
N ASP A 60 12.08 2.17 0.70
CA ASP A 60 10.94 1.67 1.46
C ASP A 60 11.38 0.77 2.62
N VAL A 61 10.49 0.67 3.61
CA VAL A 61 10.54 -0.31 4.69
C VAL A 61 9.54 -1.40 4.33
N CYS A 62 10.03 -2.60 4.02
CA CYS A 62 9.22 -3.68 3.45
C CYS A 62 7.99 -4.07 4.29
N THR A 63 7.99 -3.78 5.59
CA THR A 63 6.87 -4.09 6.51
C THR A 63 5.81 -2.98 6.60
N ARG A 64 6.04 -1.79 6.00
CA ARG A 64 5.15 -0.62 6.08
C ARG A 64 4.75 -0.12 4.70
N TRP A 65 3.48 -0.28 4.36
CA TRP A 65 3.00 0.09 3.02
C TRP A 65 3.18 1.59 2.71
N ASN A 66 3.08 2.47 3.71
CA ASN A 66 3.29 3.92 3.56
C ASN A 66 4.65 4.24 2.93
N SER A 67 5.70 3.59 3.42
CA SER A 67 7.05 3.81 2.91
C SER A 67 7.25 3.32 1.47
N ALA A 68 6.50 2.30 1.04
CA ALA A 68 6.49 1.87 -0.36
C ALA A 68 5.81 2.93 -1.24
N ALA A 69 4.73 3.55 -0.77
CA ALA A 69 4.07 4.66 -1.45
C ALA A 69 5.01 5.88 -1.54
N ASP A 70 5.70 6.25 -0.44
CA ASP A 70 6.65 7.36 -0.40
C ASP A 70 7.83 7.15 -1.37
N MET A 71 8.35 5.92 -1.44
CA MET A 71 9.39 5.54 -2.40
C MET A 71 8.92 5.72 -3.84
N ILE A 72 7.72 5.22 -4.18
CA ILE A 72 7.16 5.33 -5.53
C ILE A 72 6.94 6.80 -5.90
N GLU A 73 6.33 7.58 -5.01
CA GLU A 73 6.05 9.00 -5.20
C GLU A 73 7.34 9.78 -5.50
N ARG A 74 8.37 9.60 -4.67
CA ARG A 74 9.66 10.26 -4.88
C ARG A 74 10.37 9.80 -6.15
N PHE A 75 10.25 8.51 -6.50
CA PHE A 75 10.78 7.98 -7.75
C PHE A 75 10.09 8.60 -8.96
N LEU A 76 8.76 8.76 -8.95
CA LEU A 76 8.01 9.37 -10.05
C LEU A 76 8.35 10.85 -10.20
N GLU A 77 8.45 11.61 -9.11
CA GLU A 77 8.98 12.98 -9.15
C GLU A 77 10.33 13.02 -9.85
N TYR A 78 11.25 12.14 -9.46
CA TYR A 78 12.56 12.04 -10.09
C TYR A 78 12.47 11.69 -11.59
N ALA A 79 11.60 10.76 -11.99
CA ALA A 79 11.42 10.37 -13.38
C ALA A 79 10.93 11.55 -14.26
N THR A 80 10.20 12.50 -13.68
CA THR A 80 9.76 13.72 -14.38
C THR A 80 10.82 14.82 -14.45
N LEU A 81 11.84 14.78 -13.59
CA LEU A 81 12.90 15.79 -13.56
C LEU A 81 13.87 15.61 -14.74
N THR A 82 14.11 16.70 -15.46
CA THR A 82 14.79 16.72 -16.76
C THR A 82 16.22 17.28 -16.72
N SER A 83 16.84 17.39 -15.53
CA SER A 83 18.19 17.97 -15.44
C SER A 83 19.22 17.14 -16.24
N LYS A 84 20.25 17.81 -16.76
CA LYS A 84 21.33 17.14 -17.52
C LYS A 84 22.02 16.04 -16.70
N GLU A 85 22.19 16.27 -15.40
CA GLU A 85 22.75 15.30 -14.45
C GLU A 85 21.86 14.07 -14.29
N ILE A 86 20.54 14.27 -14.24
CA ILE A 86 19.56 13.17 -14.16
C ILE A 86 19.59 12.32 -15.43
N ARG A 87 19.68 12.97 -16.60
CA ARG A 87 19.74 12.29 -17.90
C ARG A 87 21.01 11.48 -18.12
N SER A 88 22.17 11.99 -17.71
CA SER A 88 23.44 11.26 -17.85
C SER A 88 23.46 10.00 -16.98
N VAL A 89 22.84 10.06 -15.80
CA VAL A 89 22.65 8.91 -14.90
C VAL A 89 21.59 7.95 -15.42
N ASN A 90 20.48 8.48 -15.95
CA ASN A 90 19.36 7.68 -16.47
C ASN A 90 19.87 6.68 -17.52
N LYS A 91 20.84 7.05 -18.36
CA LYS A 91 21.47 6.14 -19.34
C LYS A 91 22.04 4.83 -18.74
N TYR A 92 22.41 4.82 -17.46
CA TYR A 92 22.92 3.64 -16.75
C TYR A 92 21.83 2.92 -15.93
N VAL A 93 20.73 3.61 -15.65
CA VAL A 93 19.65 3.18 -14.75
C VAL A 93 18.33 2.87 -15.50
N SER A 94 18.26 3.17 -16.81
CA SER A 94 17.10 3.09 -17.73
C SER A 94 16.61 1.67 -17.99
N THR A 95 16.28 0.95 -16.93
CA THR A 95 15.73 -0.41 -16.97
C THR A 95 14.20 -0.43 -16.85
N LEU A 96 13.58 0.73 -16.62
CA LEU A 96 12.12 0.86 -16.55
C LEU A 96 11.59 1.49 -17.83
N SER A 97 10.59 0.86 -18.42
CA SER A 97 9.89 1.37 -19.61
C SER A 97 8.86 2.43 -19.23
N GLU A 98 8.32 3.16 -20.21
CA GLU A 98 7.17 4.05 -19.99
C GLU A 98 5.99 3.31 -19.35
N THR A 99 5.78 2.05 -19.73
CA THR A 99 4.77 1.18 -19.11
C THR A 99 5.01 0.99 -17.61
N ASP A 100 6.27 0.89 -17.17
CA ASP A 100 6.59 0.76 -15.74
C ASP A 100 6.29 2.03 -14.97
N ILE A 101 6.53 3.19 -15.58
CA ILE A 101 6.19 4.49 -15.00
C ILE A 101 4.67 4.59 -14.84
N SER A 102 3.89 4.30 -15.89
CA SER A 102 2.43 4.29 -15.82
C SER A 102 1.89 3.27 -14.80
N ASN A 103 2.50 2.09 -14.71
CA ASN A 103 2.15 1.09 -13.70
C ASN A 103 2.41 1.63 -12.28
N ALA A 104 3.51 2.33 -12.07
CA ALA A 104 3.87 2.91 -10.77
C ALA A 104 2.90 4.02 -10.36
N GLU A 105 2.47 4.87 -11.31
CA GLU A 105 1.44 5.89 -11.09
C GLU A 105 0.11 5.28 -10.66
N LEU A 106 -0.32 4.20 -11.33
CA LEU A 106 -1.59 3.53 -11.01
C LEU A 106 -1.52 2.78 -9.67
N VAL A 107 -0.40 2.15 -9.36
CA VAL A 107 -0.16 1.54 -8.04
C VAL A 107 -0.17 2.62 -6.95
N LEU A 108 0.50 3.76 -7.16
CA LEU A 108 0.50 4.87 -6.22
C LEU A 108 -0.91 5.45 -6.01
N ALA A 109 -1.70 5.57 -7.07
CA ALA A 109 -3.08 6.04 -6.98
C ALA A 109 -3.94 5.17 -6.04
N CYS A 110 -3.68 3.85 -5.97
CA CYS A 110 -4.37 2.94 -5.06
C CYS A 110 -4.04 3.17 -3.58
N PHE A 111 -2.89 3.79 -3.30
CA PHE A 111 -2.49 4.10 -1.93
C PHE A 111 -3.12 5.39 -1.39
N LYS A 112 -3.64 6.28 -2.27
CA LYS A 112 -4.25 7.55 -1.84
C LYS A 112 -5.45 7.34 -0.89
N PRO A 113 -6.42 6.44 -1.16
CA PRO A 113 -7.50 6.15 -0.22
C PRO A 113 -7.00 5.59 1.11
N LEU A 114 -5.98 4.72 1.08
CA LEU A 114 -5.38 4.13 2.27
C LEU A 114 -4.66 5.18 3.15
N ARG A 115 -3.99 6.16 2.52
CA ARG A 115 -3.35 7.28 3.25
C ARG A 115 -4.41 8.11 3.94
N ARG A 116 -5.50 8.45 3.25
CA ARG A 116 -6.60 9.22 3.84
C ARG A 116 -7.18 8.55 5.07
N VAL A 117 -7.45 7.24 5.01
CA VAL A 117 -7.95 6.48 6.16
C VAL A 117 -6.92 6.46 7.28
N THR A 118 -5.65 6.19 6.97
CA THR A 118 -4.58 6.14 7.98
C THR A 118 -4.38 7.49 8.67
N THR A 119 -4.47 8.61 7.95
CA THR A 119 -4.41 9.95 8.53
C THR A 119 -5.50 10.17 9.57
N VAL A 120 -6.75 9.79 9.26
CA VAL A 120 -7.86 9.89 10.23
C VAL A 120 -7.64 8.96 11.43
N LEU A 121 -7.10 7.76 11.21
CA LEU A 121 -6.82 6.84 12.32
C LEU A 121 -5.68 7.32 13.21
N CYS A 122 -4.71 8.06 12.66
CA CYS A 122 -3.59 8.60 13.42
C CYS A 122 -3.97 9.83 14.25
N THR A 123 -5.11 10.48 14.00
CA THR A 123 -5.62 11.58 14.85
C THR A 123 -6.41 11.09 16.06
N GLU A 124 -6.78 9.81 16.09
CA GLU A 124 -7.54 9.18 17.16
C GLU A 124 -6.62 8.30 18.01
N GLU A 125 -6.55 8.52 19.33
CA GLU A 125 -5.76 7.65 20.22
C GLU A 125 -6.34 6.22 20.26
N THR A 126 -7.67 6.11 20.23
CA THR A 126 -8.40 4.84 20.24
C THR A 126 -9.65 4.95 19.33
N PRO A 127 -9.53 4.74 18.01
CA PRO A 127 -10.66 4.88 17.11
C PRO A 127 -11.76 3.86 17.44
N SER A 128 -12.98 4.35 17.67
CA SER A 128 -14.15 3.53 17.98
C SER A 128 -14.66 2.77 16.75
N ILE A 129 -15.48 1.73 16.98
CA ILE A 129 -16.18 1.00 15.90
C ILE A 129 -17.04 1.95 15.05
N SER A 130 -17.66 2.96 15.67
CA SER A 130 -18.45 3.98 14.98
C SER A 130 -17.64 4.89 14.04
N ILE A 131 -16.31 4.97 14.22
CA ILE A 131 -15.39 5.63 13.28
C ILE A 131 -14.86 4.64 12.24
N ILE A 132 -14.53 3.42 12.67
CA ILE A 132 -13.93 2.38 11.80
C ILE A 132 -14.92 1.96 10.70
N LEU A 133 -16.19 1.72 11.01
CA LEU A 133 -17.18 1.24 10.03
C LEU A 133 -17.42 2.25 8.89
N PRO A 134 -17.66 3.55 9.14
CA PRO A 134 -17.73 4.54 8.06
C PRO A 134 -16.46 4.63 7.22
N LEU A 135 -15.28 4.58 7.86
CA LEU A 135 -14.00 4.61 7.14
C LEU A 135 -13.82 3.39 6.24
N GLN A 136 -14.22 2.20 6.69
CA GLN A 136 -14.17 1.00 5.87
C GLN A 136 -15.13 1.05 4.68
N ASN A 137 -16.36 1.52 4.90
CA ASN A 137 -17.33 1.70 3.83
C ASN A 137 -16.81 2.70 2.78
N GLN A 138 -16.32 3.86 3.23
CA GLN A 138 -15.71 4.86 2.36
C GLN A 138 -14.52 4.29 1.60
N LEU A 139 -13.64 3.54 2.27
CA LEU A 139 -12.47 2.93 1.64
C LEU A 139 -12.90 1.92 0.56
N SER A 140 -13.91 1.11 0.83
CA SER A 140 -14.45 0.12 -0.11
C SER A 140 -15.01 0.79 -1.36
N THR A 141 -15.71 1.92 -1.21
CA THR A 141 -16.18 2.73 -2.35
C THR A 141 -15.02 3.32 -3.14
N LEU A 142 -14.03 3.92 -2.47
CA LEU A 142 -12.87 4.54 -3.13
C LEU A 142 -11.95 3.53 -3.81
N MET A 143 -11.95 2.29 -3.34
CA MET A 143 -11.16 1.18 -3.90
C MET A 143 -11.98 0.26 -4.80
N ALA A 144 -13.20 0.66 -5.19
CA ALA A 144 -13.96 -0.08 -6.19
C ALA A 144 -13.15 -0.21 -7.50
N PRO A 145 -13.15 -1.38 -8.16
CA PRO A 145 -12.54 -1.53 -9.48
C PRO A 145 -13.16 -0.56 -10.48
N SER A 146 -12.31 0.08 -11.29
CA SER A 146 -12.71 0.93 -12.41
C SER A 146 -12.32 0.29 -13.74
N ASP A 147 -13.06 0.57 -14.80
CA ASP A 147 -12.74 0.10 -16.16
C ASP A 147 -11.42 0.68 -16.69
N HIS A 148 -10.98 1.81 -16.14
CA HIS A 148 -9.70 2.44 -16.44
C HIS A 148 -8.52 1.82 -15.66
N ASP A 149 -8.80 0.91 -14.73
CA ASP A 149 -7.75 0.24 -13.97
C ASP A 149 -7.13 -0.90 -14.80
N LEU A 150 -5.80 -1.01 -14.71
CA LEU A 150 -5.08 -2.21 -15.12
C LEU A 150 -5.56 -3.43 -14.34
N THR A 151 -5.49 -4.60 -14.96
CA THR A 151 -5.88 -5.88 -14.34
C THR A 151 -5.18 -6.11 -13.00
N SER A 152 -3.89 -5.81 -12.91
CA SER A 152 -3.09 -5.92 -11.67
C SER A 152 -3.60 -4.98 -10.57
N VAL A 153 -4.03 -3.77 -10.95
CA VAL A 153 -4.55 -2.75 -10.05
C VAL A 153 -5.95 -3.12 -9.55
N ARG A 154 -6.84 -3.60 -10.41
CA ARG A 154 -8.16 -4.14 -10.00
C ARG A 154 -7.98 -5.29 -9.02
N TYR A 155 -7.07 -6.21 -9.33
CA TYR A 155 -6.78 -7.34 -8.46
C TYR A 155 -6.19 -6.89 -7.12
N MET A 156 -5.31 -5.89 -7.11
CA MET A 156 -4.77 -5.29 -5.89
C MET A 156 -5.85 -4.63 -5.04
N LYS A 157 -6.70 -3.80 -5.65
CA LYS A 157 -7.86 -3.18 -4.99
C LYS A 157 -8.78 -4.21 -4.36
N ALA A 158 -9.19 -5.23 -5.12
CA ALA A 158 -10.05 -6.31 -4.65
C ALA A 158 -9.40 -7.11 -3.50
N THR A 159 -8.10 -7.42 -3.61
CA THR A 159 -7.36 -8.13 -2.57
C THR A 159 -7.34 -7.35 -1.25
N ILE A 160 -7.08 -6.05 -1.31
CA ILE A 160 -7.03 -5.17 -0.13
C ILE A 160 -8.42 -5.08 0.52
N VAL A 161 -9.46 -4.77 -0.26
CA VAL A 161 -10.83 -4.63 0.25
C VAL A 161 -11.33 -5.94 0.86
N ASN A 162 -11.10 -7.08 0.21
CA ASN A 162 -11.54 -8.37 0.74
C ASN A 162 -10.83 -8.73 2.06
N ASP A 163 -9.52 -8.48 2.17
CA ASP A 163 -8.80 -8.74 3.42
C ASP A 163 -9.28 -7.83 4.56
N LEU A 164 -9.61 -6.57 4.29
CA LEU A 164 -10.19 -5.67 5.28
C LEU A 164 -11.58 -6.13 5.75
N SER A 165 -12.45 -6.53 4.82
CA SER A 165 -13.81 -7.00 5.12
C SER A 165 -13.83 -8.23 6.01
N THR A 166 -12.97 -9.22 5.74
CA THR A 166 -12.89 -10.44 6.55
C THR A 166 -12.45 -10.21 7.99
N ARG A 167 -11.68 -9.14 8.25
CA ARG A 167 -11.11 -8.84 9.58
C ARG A 167 -12.02 -8.00 10.47
N ILE A 168 -12.99 -7.29 9.90
CA ILE A 168 -13.90 -6.42 10.64
C ILE A 168 -15.24 -7.10 10.92
N MET A 169 -15.60 -8.13 10.14
CA MET A 169 -16.81 -8.94 10.37
C MET A 169 -16.79 -9.85 11.62
N ILE A 170 -15.80 -9.75 12.52
CA ILE A 170 -15.74 -10.58 13.74
C ILE A 170 -16.43 -9.91 14.95
N SER A 171 -17.12 -8.77 14.79
CA SER A 171 -17.76 -8.08 15.93
C SER A 171 -19.18 -7.59 15.68
N SER A 172 -19.90 -8.22 14.75
CA SER A 172 -21.35 -8.06 14.65
C SER A 172 -22.05 -9.32 15.17
N ILE A 173 -22.03 -9.48 16.50
CA ILE A 173 -22.97 -10.30 17.26
C ILE A 173 -23.75 -9.34 18.15
#